data_AF-A0A8X7CQF7-F1
#
_entry.id   AF-A0A8X7CQF7-F1
#
_cell.length_a   1.000
_cell.length_b   1.000
_cell.length_c   1.000
_cell.angle_alpha   90.00
_cell.angle_beta   90.00
_cell.angle_gamma   90.00
#
_symmetry.space_group_name_H-M   'P 1'
#
loop_
_entity.id
_entity.type
_entity.pdbx_description
1 polymer ?
#
loop_
_entity_poly.entity_id
_entity_poly.type
_entity_poly.pdbx_seq_one_letter_code
_entity_poly.pdbx_strand_id
1 'polypeptide(L)'
;MEKLQSMNVVKKITDQFPAHSFEQAAWSKGSIIVGIDEVGRGSLAGPVLAAAVALNPQAQHPLLRDSKTLSKEQLAQAYTWIVAHSWYATALFSHTIIDSYNIYEATKLAMTRALTHLLVTLPLEPSTVVVDAMPLTGTPFKGDIFYFTKGESKSSSIAAASIIAKVTRDHLLSRLDATFPSYGLAAHKGYATGEHQDALELYGRSFIHRHSFACLASEKEYHENKQTSLFC
;
A
#
# COMPACT_ATOMS: atom_id res chain seq x y z
N MET A 1 11.76 37.17 10.21
CA MET A 1 11.84 35.90 10.99
C MET A 1 11.45 34.77 10.06
N GLU A 2 12.42 34.25 9.30
CA GLU A 2 12.24 33.07 8.46
C GLU A 2 11.95 31.87 9.35
N LYS A 3 10.77 31.26 9.18
CA LYS A 3 10.51 29.93 9.72
C LYS A 3 11.39 28.97 8.96
N LEU A 4 12.46 28.50 9.61
CA LEU A 4 13.19 27.31 9.21
C LEU A 4 12.18 26.14 9.22
N GLN A 5 11.53 25.88 8.09
CA GLN A 5 10.81 24.63 7.89
C GLN A 5 11.89 23.55 7.96
N SER A 6 11.95 22.81 9.07
CA SER A 6 12.81 21.63 9.17
C SER A 6 12.35 20.66 8.09
N MET A 7 13.02 20.67 6.93
CA MET A 7 12.73 19.77 5.83
C MET A 7 13.14 18.37 6.27
N ASN A 8 12.20 17.43 6.27
CA ASN A 8 12.46 16.02 6.54
C ASN A 8 13.51 15.55 5.54
N VAL A 9 14.56 14.87 6.02
CA VAL A 9 15.56 14.34 5.11
C VAL A 9 15.06 13.01 4.57
N VAL A 10 14.66 13.01 3.30
CA VAL A 10 14.27 11.79 2.58
C VAL A 10 15.51 11.19 1.92
N LYS A 11 15.96 10.03 2.41
CA LYS A 11 17.20 9.38 2.00
C LYS A 11 16.91 8.05 1.30
N LYS A 12 17.44 7.90 0.08
CA LYS A 12 17.48 6.60 -0.58
C LYS A 12 18.61 5.77 0.01
N ILE A 13 18.32 4.55 0.42
CA ILE A 13 19.38 3.58 0.76
C ILE A 13 19.63 2.68 -0.44
N THR A 14 20.81 2.84 -1.03
CA THR A 14 21.30 2.01 -2.15
C THR A 14 22.25 0.92 -1.70
N ASP A 15 22.94 1.14 -0.59
CA ASP A 15 23.98 0.24 -0.08
C ASP A 15 23.38 -0.94 0.67
N GLN A 16 24.16 -2.01 0.79
CA GLN A 16 23.76 -3.18 1.56
C GLN A 16 23.86 -2.88 3.05
N PHE A 17 22.78 -3.11 3.79
CA PHE A 17 22.74 -2.95 5.24
C PHE A 17 22.18 -4.24 5.90
N PRO A 18 22.54 -4.52 7.16
CA PRO A 18 22.02 -5.67 7.88
C PRO A 18 20.49 -5.60 8.00
N ALA A 19 19.82 -6.74 7.87
CA ALA A 19 18.37 -6.82 8.09
C ALA A 19 18.02 -6.38 9.52
N HIS A 20 16.88 -5.69 9.66
CA HIS A 20 16.33 -5.17 10.92
C HIS A 20 17.21 -4.13 11.63
N SER A 21 18.21 -3.56 10.95
CA SER A 21 19.13 -2.59 11.56
C SER A 21 18.43 -1.31 12.02
N PHE A 22 17.41 -0.85 11.28
CA PHE A 22 16.63 0.33 11.66
C PHE A 22 15.81 0.08 12.93
N GLU A 23 15.15 -1.08 13.03
CA GLU A 23 14.44 -1.51 14.24
C GLU A 23 15.38 -1.60 15.45
N GLN A 24 16.53 -2.27 15.30
CA GLN A 24 17.52 -2.39 16.36
C GLN A 24 18.05 -1.03 16.83
N ALA A 25 18.33 -0.12 15.89
CA ALA A 25 18.81 1.22 16.20
C ALA A 25 17.75 2.08 16.91
N ALA A 26 16.47 1.98 16.53
CA ALA A 26 15.38 2.69 17.18
C ALA A 26 15.11 2.13 18.58
N TRP A 27 14.97 0.80 18.71
CA TRP A 27 14.61 0.15 19.97
C TRP A 27 15.71 0.23 21.02
N SER A 28 16.98 0.17 20.65
CA SER A 28 18.10 0.35 21.59
C SER A 28 18.12 1.74 22.24
N LYS A 29 17.47 2.74 21.63
CA LYS A 29 17.31 4.10 22.15
C LYS A 29 15.96 4.32 22.83
N GLY A 30 15.14 3.28 22.98
CA GLY A 30 13.77 3.39 23.49
C GLY A 30 12.84 4.19 22.57
N SER A 31 13.14 4.25 21.27
CA SER A 31 12.34 4.99 20.28
C SER A 31 11.48 4.07 19.41
N ILE A 32 10.58 4.69 18.65
CA ILE A 32 9.65 4.02 17.73
C ILE A 32 10.14 4.19 16.30
N ILE A 33 9.96 3.14 15.51
CA ILE A 33 10.13 3.13 14.06
C ILE A 33 8.81 2.82 13.38
N VAL A 34 8.55 3.45 12.25
CA VAL A 34 7.37 3.19 11.42
C VAL A 34 7.80 2.57 10.10
N GLY A 35 7.20 1.44 9.74
CA GLY A 35 7.28 0.87 8.39
C GLY A 35 6.04 1.21 7.57
N ILE A 36 6.24 1.45 6.27
CA ILE A 36 5.17 1.78 5.33
C ILE A 36 5.30 0.91 4.08
N ASP A 37 4.16 0.37 3.63
CA ASP A 37 4.05 -0.36 2.37
C ASP A 37 2.65 -0.20 1.76
N GLU A 38 2.52 -0.53 0.47
CA GLU A 38 1.28 -0.48 -0.29
C GLU A 38 0.91 -1.79 -0.99
N VAL A 39 -0.36 -1.91 -1.36
CA VAL A 39 -0.86 -2.99 -2.21
C VAL A 39 -1.87 -2.49 -3.24
N GLY A 40 -1.94 -3.19 -4.37
CA GLY A 40 -2.96 -2.95 -5.40
C GLY A 40 -2.57 -1.98 -6.49
N ARG A 41 -1.29 -1.61 -6.63
CA ARG A 41 -0.86 -0.69 -7.70
C ARG A 41 -1.13 -1.21 -9.10
N GLY A 42 -0.91 -2.50 -9.34
CA GLY A 42 -1.11 -3.13 -10.65
C GLY A 42 -2.52 -3.65 -10.93
N SER A 43 -3.50 -3.42 -10.05
CA SER A 43 -4.87 -3.89 -10.28
C SER A 43 -5.64 -3.00 -11.25
N LEU A 44 -6.46 -3.58 -12.11
CA LEU A 44 -7.40 -2.87 -12.99
C LEU A 44 -8.64 -2.38 -12.24
N ALA A 45 -8.96 -2.99 -11.09
CA ALA A 45 -10.13 -2.65 -10.28
C ALA A 45 -9.77 -2.42 -8.81
N GLY A 46 -10.59 -1.59 -8.16
CA GLY A 46 -10.51 -1.29 -6.74
C GLY A 46 -9.40 -0.29 -6.36
N PRO A 47 -9.28 0.02 -5.07
CA PRO A 47 -8.37 1.04 -4.59
C PRO A 47 -6.91 0.58 -4.54
N VAL A 48 -6.01 1.56 -4.41
CA VAL A 48 -4.69 1.35 -3.81
C VAL A 48 -4.82 1.53 -2.32
N LEU A 49 -4.17 0.67 -1.52
CA LEU A 49 -4.21 0.73 -0.07
C LEU A 49 -2.78 0.74 0.46
N ALA A 50 -2.49 1.67 1.36
CA ALA A 50 -1.23 1.72 2.10
C ALA A 50 -1.48 1.51 3.59
N ALA A 51 -0.50 0.92 4.27
CA ALA A 51 -0.47 0.80 5.72
C ALA A 51 0.81 1.41 6.27
N ALA A 52 0.70 2.01 7.46
CA ALA A 52 1.81 2.41 8.29
C ALA A 52 1.73 1.61 9.59
N VAL A 53 2.85 1.02 10.03
CA VAL A 53 2.90 0.15 11.21
C VAL A 53 4.10 0.52 12.08
N ALA A 54 3.85 0.69 13.38
CA ALA A 54 4.84 0.79 14.43
C ALA A 54 4.73 -0.44 15.34
N LEU A 55 5.65 -1.38 15.19
CA LEU A 55 5.73 -2.55 16.06
C LEU A 55 6.11 -2.14 17.49
N ASN A 56 5.57 -2.86 18.49
CA ASN A 56 6.04 -2.74 19.86
C ASN A 56 7.57 -2.99 19.93
N PRO A 57 8.30 -2.31 20.83
CA PRO A 57 9.73 -2.56 20.99
C PRO A 57 10.04 -4.04 21.18
N GLN A 58 11.07 -4.53 20.48
CA GLN A 58 11.52 -5.93 20.50
C GLN A 58 10.48 -6.95 19.98
N ALA A 59 9.37 -6.52 19.40
CA ALA A 59 8.37 -7.42 18.85
C ALA A 59 8.95 -8.16 17.63
N GLN A 60 9.07 -9.47 17.74
CA GLN A 60 9.58 -10.34 16.69
C GLN A 60 8.60 -11.49 16.46
N HIS A 61 8.40 -11.83 15.20
CA HIS A 61 7.57 -12.97 14.82
C HIS A 61 8.09 -13.55 13.50
N PRO A 62 8.20 -14.88 13.37
CA PRO A 62 8.79 -15.54 12.19
C PRO A 62 8.02 -15.30 10.89
N LEU A 63 6.77 -14.86 10.99
CA LEU A 63 5.94 -14.51 9.83
C LEU A 63 6.09 -13.04 9.38
N LEU A 64 6.91 -12.22 10.04
CA LEU A 64 7.24 -10.87 9.57
C LEU A 64 8.30 -10.94 8.46
N ARG A 65 7.87 -11.41 7.30
CA ARG A 65 8.66 -11.53 6.07
C ARG A 65 7.77 -11.27 4.86
N ASP A 66 8.34 -11.37 3.65
CA ASP A 66 7.63 -11.16 2.39
C ASP A 66 6.26 -11.86 2.36
N SER A 67 5.20 -11.05 2.25
CA SER A 67 3.81 -11.48 2.33
C SER A 67 3.42 -12.46 1.21
N LYS A 68 4.16 -12.46 0.09
CA LYS A 68 3.95 -13.37 -1.04
C LYS A 68 4.44 -14.78 -0.75
N THR A 69 5.30 -14.95 0.25
CA THR A 69 5.87 -16.25 0.64
C THR A 69 5.07 -16.96 1.74
N LEU A 70 3.98 -16.34 2.20
CA LEU A 70 3.12 -16.84 3.26
C LEU A 70 1.86 -17.51 2.69
N SER A 71 1.44 -18.62 3.32
CA SER A 71 0.12 -19.20 3.04
C SER A 71 -1.02 -18.27 3.53
N LYS A 72 -2.26 -18.55 3.13
CA LYS A 72 -3.42 -17.77 3.60
C LYS A 72 -3.58 -17.86 5.13
N GLU A 73 -3.34 -19.03 5.70
CA GLU A 73 -3.40 -19.30 7.13
C GLU A 73 -2.28 -18.55 7.86
N GLN A 74 -1.06 -18.57 7.30
CA GLN A 74 0.08 -17.83 7.84
C GLN A 74 -0.16 -16.31 7.77
N LEU A 75 -0.74 -15.80 6.69
CA LEU A 75 -1.11 -14.38 6.58
C LEU A 75 -2.15 -13.98 7.63
N ALA A 76 -3.17 -14.80 7.86
CA ALA A 76 -4.18 -14.54 8.88
C ALA A 76 -3.59 -14.56 10.30
N GLN A 77 -2.70 -15.51 10.59
CA GLN A 77 -1.96 -15.57 11.86
C GLN A 77 -1.06 -14.34 12.04
N ALA A 78 -0.28 -13.98 11.02
CA ALA A 78 0.59 -12.81 11.04
C ALA A 78 -0.21 -11.52 11.24
N TYR A 79 -1.31 -11.35 10.51
CA TYR A 79 -2.20 -10.20 10.65
C TYR A 79 -2.72 -10.06 12.08
N THR A 80 -3.25 -11.16 12.65
CA THR A 80 -3.78 -11.18 14.02
C THR A 80 -2.69 -10.82 15.03
N TRP A 81 -1.49 -11.36 14.85
CA TRP A 81 -0.35 -11.05 15.71
C TRP A 81 0.07 -9.57 15.59
N ILE A 82 0.17 -9.03 14.37
CA ILE A 82 0.57 -7.62 14.15
C ILE A 82 -0.43 -6.68 14.83
N VAL A 83 -1.74 -6.91 14.66
CA VAL A 83 -2.79 -6.10 15.29
C VAL A 83 -2.66 -6.08 16.82
N ALA A 84 -2.25 -7.19 17.44
CA ALA A 84 -2.05 -7.28 18.88
C ALA A 84 -0.72 -6.67 19.40
N HIS A 85 0.29 -6.50 18.53
CA HIS A 85 1.65 -6.13 18.91
C HIS A 85 2.16 -4.87 18.20
N SER A 86 1.26 -4.03 17.71
CA SER A 86 1.63 -2.79 17.01
C SER A 86 0.56 -1.71 17.11
N TRP A 87 0.98 -0.47 16.86
CA TRP A 87 0.08 0.57 16.37
C TRP A 87 0.12 0.56 14.85
N TYR A 88 -1.04 0.67 14.21
CA TYR A 88 -1.10 0.76 12.75
C TYR A 88 -2.23 1.67 12.30
N ALA A 89 -2.08 2.20 11.09
CA ALA A 89 -3.14 2.87 10.38
C ALA A 89 -3.10 2.51 8.90
N THR A 90 -4.25 2.53 8.27
CA THR A 90 -4.39 2.27 6.83
C THR A 90 -5.05 3.45 6.15
N ALA A 91 -4.72 3.67 4.89
CA ALA A 91 -5.44 4.60 4.03
C ALA A 91 -5.60 3.99 2.63
N LEU A 92 -6.79 4.18 2.06
CA LEU A 92 -7.12 3.71 0.71
C LEU A 92 -7.54 4.88 -0.16
N PHE A 93 -7.10 4.88 -1.42
CA PHE A 93 -7.54 5.81 -2.44
C PHE A 93 -8.23 5.05 -3.58
N SER A 94 -9.42 5.50 -3.93
CA SER A 94 -10.28 4.88 -4.95
C SER A 94 -9.69 4.99 -6.35
N HIS A 95 -10.23 4.17 -7.26
CA HIS A 95 -9.98 4.26 -8.70
C HIS A 95 -10.18 5.69 -9.23
N THR A 96 -11.17 6.44 -8.76
CA THR A 96 -11.40 7.85 -9.15
C THR A 96 -10.22 8.76 -8.84
N ILE A 97 -9.59 8.60 -7.67
CA ILE A 97 -8.40 9.38 -7.32
C ILE A 97 -7.19 8.90 -8.12
N ILE A 98 -7.06 7.58 -8.35
CA ILE A 98 -6.01 7.01 -9.19
C ILE A 98 -6.10 7.55 -10.63
N ASP A 99 -7.31 7.61 -11.20
CA ASP A 99 -7.54 8.12 -12.55
C ASP A 99 -7.28 9.64 -12.64
N SER A 100 -7.53 10.39 -11.57
CA SER A 100 -7.32 11.85 -11.53
C SER A 100 -5.85 12.25 -11.36
N TYR A 101 -5.07 11.50 -10.58
CA TYR A 101 -3.69 11.87 -10.23
C TYR A 101 -2.62 10.99 -10.86
N ASN A 102 -2.97 9.80 -11.37
CA ASN A 102 -2.10 8.65 -11.63
C ASN A 102 -1.81 7.76 -10.40
N ILE A 103 -1.41 6.50 -10.66
CA ILE A 103 -1.18 5.51 -9.61
C ILE A 103 0.02 5.83 -8.70
N TYR A 104 1.06 6.47 -9.22
CA TYR A 104 2.25 6.81 -8.45
C TYR A 104 1.92 7.89 -7.41
N GLU A 105 1.24 8.95 -7.81
CA GLU A 105 0.80 10.02 -6.91
C GLU A 105 -0.28 9.54 -5.94
N ALA A 106 -1.26 8.76 -6.39
CA ALA A 106 -2.27 8.17 -5.51
C ALA A 106 -1.66 7.25 -4.44
N THR A 107 -0.59 6.51 -4.78
CA THR A 107 0.15 5.68 -3.82
C THR A 107 0.84 6.55 -2.76
N LYS A 108 1.56 7.61 -3.16
CA LYS A 108 2.18 8.54 -2.20
C LYS A 108 1.14 9.19 -1.29
N LEU A 109 -0.01 9.59 -1.83
CA LEU A 109 -1.11 10.12 -1.02
C LEU A 109 -1.60 9.08 -0.01
N ALA A 110 -1.76 7.81 -0.42
CA ALA A 110 -2.17 6.71 0.47
C ALA A 110 -1.17 6.55 1.62
N MET A 111 0.12 6.45 1.29
CA MET A 111 1.21 6.32 2.28
C MET A 111 1.25 7.50 3.24
N THR A 112 1.22 8.73 2.73
CA THR A 112 1.23 9.95 3.55
C THR A 112 0.03 10.00 4.49
N ARG A 113 -1.16 9.62 4.01
CA ARG A 113 -2.38 9.61 4.83
C ARG A 113 -2.33 8.50 5.90
N ALA A 114 -1.85 7.31 5.56
CA ALA A 114 -1.67 6.22 6.53
C ALA A 114 -0.67 6.64 7.63
N LEU A 115 0.47 7.22 7.25
CA LEU A 115 1.45 7.76 8.20
C LEU A 115 0.84 8.85 9.09
N THR A 116 0.12 9.81 8.49
CA THR A 116 -0.52 10.91 9.24
C THR A 116 -1.50 10.39 10.28
N HIS A 117 -2.34 9.42 9.90
CA HIS A 117 -3.27 8.79 10.84
C HIS A 117 -2.53 8.07 11.97
N LEU A 118 -1.47 7.32 11.65
CA LEU A 118 -0.69 6.60 12.65
C LEU A 118 -0.06 7.57 13.66
N LEU A 119 0.59 8.64 13.19
CA LEU A 119 1.30 9.61 14.05
C LEU A 119 0.40 10.21 15.14
N VAL A 120 -0.88 10.44 14.85
CA VAL A 120 -1.84 10.99 15.84
C VAL A 120 -2.19 9.97 16.94
N THR A 121 -1.98 8.68 16.68
CA THR A 121 -2.32 7.59 17.61
C THR A 121 -1.13 7.06 18.41
N LEU A 122 0.11 7.41 18.02
CA LEU A 122 1.31 6.90 18.66
C LEU A 122 1.53 7.50 20.05
N PRO A 123 2.03 6.72 21.02
CA PRO A 123 2.36 7.22 22.35
C PRO A 123 3.62 8.10 22.38
N LEU A 124 4.47 7.98 21.35
CA LEU A 124 5.73 8.71 21.22
C LEU A 124 5.96 9.04 19.73
N GLU A 125 6.58 10.19 19.46
CA GLU A 125 6.99 10.55 18.11
C GLU A 125 8.07 9.56 17.61
N PRO A 126 7.90 8.93 16.44
CA PRO A 126 8.88 7.97 15.94
C PRO A 126 10.18 8.68 15.56
N SER A 127 11.33 8.04 15.76
CA SER A 127 12.61 8.62 15.32
C SER A 127 12.82 8.48 13.81
N THR A 128 12.16 7.50 13.20
CA THR A 128 12.47 7.08 11.84
C THR A 128 11.27 6.47 11.16
N VAL A 129 11.09 6.78 9.88
CA VAL A 129 10.14 6.11 8.97
C VAL A 129 10.93 5.38 7.89
N VAL A 130 10.56 4.14 7.61
CA VAL A 130 11.09 3.33 6.51
C VAL A 130 9.97 2.97 5.53
N VAL A 131 10.19 3.15 4.24
CA VAL A 131 9.18 2.99 3.17
C VAL A 131 9.68 2.02 2.11
N ASP A 132 8.83 1.11 1.63
CA ASP A 132 9.19 0.29 0.48
C ASP A 132 9.20 1.11 -0.82
N ALA A 133 10.32 1.01 -1.54
CA ALA A 133 10.55 1.44 -2.93
C ALA A 133 10.34 2.92 -3.31
N MET A 134 9.65 3.75 -2.52
CA MET A 134 9.21 5.09 -2.95
C MET A 134 9.58 6.22 -1.97
N PRO A 135 10.06 7.37 -2.47
CA PRO A 135 10.32 8.53 -1.62
C PRO A 135 8.99 9.15 -1.17
N LEU A 136 8.87 9.41 0.12
CA LEU A 136 7.70 10.04 0.71
C LEU A 136 8.03 11.47 1.15
N THR A 137 7.63 12.45 0.36
CA THR A 137 7.84 13.88 0.60
C THR A 137 6.54 14.57 1.02
N GLY A 138 6.64 15.75 1.65
CA GLY A 138 5.46 16.53 2.04
C GLY A 138 4.62 15.89 3.15
N THR A 139 5.23 15.06 3.99
CA THR A 139 4.57 14.42 5.14
C THR A 139 4.60 15.34 6.37
N PRO A 140 3.69 15.18 7.33
CA PRO A 140 3.75 15.91 8.60
C PRO A 140 4.85 15.41 9.55
N PHE A 141 5.45 14.25 9.26
CA PHE A 141 6.49 13.64 10.10
C PHE A 141 7.79 14.43 9.99
N LYS A 142 8.40 14.88 11.10
CA LYS A 142 9.58 15.76 11.04
C LYS A 142 10.95 15.05 11.01
N GLY A 143 10.96 13.73 11.21
CA GLY A 143 12.20 12.95 11.31
C GLY A 143 12.74 12.46 9.97
N ASP A 144 13.74 11.58 10.05
CA ASP A 144 14.37 10.97 8.88
C ASP A 144 13.45 9.92 8.23
N ILE A 145 13.28 10.02 6.92
CA ILE A 145 12.53 9.07 6.10
C ILE A 145 13.53 8.34 5.20
N PHE A 146 13.60 7.02 5.33
CA PHE A 146 14.41 6.17 4.48
C PHE A 146 13.52 5.38 3.54
N TYR A 147 13.95 5.22 2.29
CA TYR A 147 13.28 4.33 1.36
C TYR A 147 14.28 3.44 0.64
N PHE A 148 13.88 2.19 0.42
CA PHE A 148 14.71 1.16 -0.21
C PHE A 148 13.84 0.08 -0.83
N THR A 149 14.38 -0.63 -1.80
CA THR A 149 13.68 -1.74 -2.46
C THR A 149 13.82 -3.03 -1.64
N LYS A 150 12.81 -3.90 -1.79
CA LYS A 150 12.70 -5.18 -1.07
C LYS A 150 12.64 -4.94 0.44
N GLY A 151 11.84 -3.95 0.85
CA GLY A 151 11.73 -3.55 2.24
C GLY A 151 11.19 -4.67 3.13
N GLU A 152 10.26 -5.46 2.62
CA GLU A 152 9.66 -6.62 3.31
C GLU A 152 10.69 -7.66 3.78
N SER A 153 11.82 -7.81 3.08
CA SER A 153 12.88 -8.75 3.47
C SER A 153 13.94 -8.14 4.39
N LYS A 154 13.94 -6.81 4.55
CA LYS A 154 14.99 -6.07 5.26
C LYS A 154 14.51 -5.39 6.54
N SER A 155 13.22 -5.12 6.67
CA SER A 155 12.60 -4.42 7.80
C SER A 155 11.36 -5.17 8.24
N SER A 156 11.29 -5.51 9.53
CA SER A 156 10.11 -6.14 10.12
C SER A 156 8.91 -5.21 10.08
N SER A 157 9.15 -3.90 10.20
CA SER A 157 8.11 -2.87 10.19
C SER A 157 7.48 -2.74 8.80
N ILE A 158 8.29 -2.79 7.73
CA ILE A 158 7.77 -2.82 6.35
C ILE A 158 7.03 -4.14 6.08
N ALA A 159 7.59 -5.28 6.51
CA ALA A 159 6.91 -6.57 6.36
C ALA A 159 5.53 -6.57 7.06
N ALA A 160 5.45 -6.00 8.26
CA ALA A 160 4.19 -5.85 8.99
C ALA A 160 3.20 -4.95 8.23
N ALA A 161 3.67 -3.82 7.70
CA ALA A 161 2.86 -2.92 6.88
C ALA A 161 2.33 -3.61 5.61
N SER A 162 3.17 -4.37 4.90
CA SER A 162 2.75 -5.18 3.75
C SER A 162 1.62 -6.13 4.08
N ILE A 163 1.75 -6.89 5.18
CA ILE A 163 0.75 -7.88 5.60
C ILE A 163 -0.57 -7.19 5.97
N ILE A 164 -0.52 -6.10 6.76
CA ILE A 164 -1.72 -5.31 7.10
C ILE A 164 -2.38 -4.78 5.82
N ALA A 165 -1.59 -4.22 4.90
CA ALA A 165 -2.12 -3.65 3.66
C ALA A 165 -2.78 -4.73 2.79
N LYS A 166 -2.08 -5.84 2.57
CA LYS A 166 -2.53 -6.98 1.77
C LYS A 166 -3.82 -7.58 2.31
N VAL A 167 -3.85 -7.99 3.57
CA VAL A 167 -5.03 -8.65 4.17
C VAL A 167 -6.23 -7.70 4.17
N THR A 168 -6.02 -6.43 4.51
CA THR A 168 -7.10 -5.43 4.51
C THR A 168 -7.67 -5.21 3.12
N ARG A 169 -6.82 -5.10 2.09
CA ARG A 169 -7.28 -4.93 0.70
C ARG A 169 -7.96 -6.19 0.17
N ASP A 170 -7.41 -7.37 0.46
CA ASP A 170 -7.97 -8.64 -0.02
C ASP A 170 -9.37 -8.88 0.56
N HIS A 171 -9.61 -8.52 1.83
CA HIS A 171 -10.95 -8.54 2.44
C HIS A 171 -11.90 -7.53 1.78
N LEU A 172 -11.44 -6.31 1.50
CA LEU A 172 -12.25 -5.32 0.80
C LEU A 172 -12.69 -5.82 -0.58
N LEU A 173 -11.80 -6.41 -1.36
CA LEU A 173 -12.13 -6.92 -2.69
C LEU A 173 -13.04 -8.14 -2.66
N SER A 174 -12.91 -9.02 -1.67
CA SER A 174 -13.88 -10.09 -1.46
C SER A 174 -15.29 -9.56 -1.16
N ARG A 175 -15.40 -8.42 -0.46
CA ARG A 175 -16.70 -7.75 -0.22
C ARG A 175 -17.24 -7.08 -1.47
N LEU A 176 -16.38 -6.45 -2.27
CA LEU A 176 -16.78 -5.87 -3.56
C LEU A 176 -17.23 -6.95 -4.54
N ASP A 177 -16.62 -8.13 -4.53
CA ASP A 177 -17.04 -9.27 -5.35
C ASP A 177 -18.50 -9.64 -5.12
N ALA A 178 -18.97 -9.64 -3.86
CA ALA A 178 -20.38 -9.89 -3.55
C ALA A 178 -21.33 -8.83 -4.14
N THR A 179 -20.84 -7.61 -4.38
CA THR A 179 -21.59 -6.53 -5.04
C THR A 179 -21.45 -6.59 -6.57
N PHE A 180 -20.36 -7.16 -7.06
CA PHE A 180 -19.96 -7.22 -8.46
C PHE A 180 -19.52 -8.64 -8.86
N PRO A 181 -20.44 -9.62 -8.77
CA PRO A 181 -20.09 -11.04 -8.86
C PRO A 181 -19.53 -11.44 -10.24
N SER A 182 -19.87 -10.68 -11.28
CA SER A 182 -19.47 -10.94 -12.66
C SER A 182 -17.97 -10.78 -12.92
N TYR A 183 -17.21 -10.16 -12.00
CA TYR A 183 -15.82 -9.79 -12.23
C TYR A 183 -14.77 -10.60 -11.47
N GLY A 184 -15.14 -11.57 -10.62
CA GLY A 184 -14.17 -12.48 -9.98
C GLY A 184 -13.15 -11.84 -9.02
N LEU A 185 -13.45 -10.66 -8.47
CA LEU A 185 -12.56 -9.86 -7.61
C LEU A 185 -12.10 -10.62 -6.36
N ALA A 186 -12.91 -11.56 -5.85
CA ALA A 186 -12.54 -12.38 -4.70
C ALA A 186 -11.37 -13.32 -5.01
N ALA A 187 -11.19 -13.74 -6.26
CA ALA A 187 -10.11 -14.63 -6.67
C ALA A 187 -8.83 -13.84 -7.02
N HIS A 188 -8.89 -13.00 -8.05
CA HIS A 188 -7.72 -12.33 -8.62
C HIS A 188 -7.48 -10.92 -8.08
N LYS A 189 -8.25 -10.46 -7.09
CA LYS A 189 -8.01 -9.18 -6.38
C LYS A 189 -7.89 -7.96 -7.31
N GLY A 190 -8.66 -8.00 -8.39
CA GLY A 190 -8.68 -6.95 -9.42
C GLY A 190 -7.44 -6.88 -10.30
N TYR A 191 -6.47 -7.80 -10.18
CA TYR A 191 -5.33 -7.87 -11.12
C TYR A 191 -5.77 -8.30 -12.52
N ALA A 192 -4.94 -8.00 -13.53
CA ALA A 192 -5.22 -8.25 -14.94
C ALA A 192 -5.03 -9.74 -15.35
N THR A 193 -5.69 -10.66 -14.65
CA THR A 193 -5.71 -12.08 -15.03
C THR A 193 -6.57 -12.30 -16.28
N GLY A 194 -6.42 -13.45 -16.95
CA GLY A 194 -7.28 -13.83 -18.09
C GLY A 194 -8.76 -13.75 -17.73
N GLU A 195 -9.16 -14.36 -16.60
CA GLU A 195 -10.53 -14.31 -16.08
C GLU A 195 -11.08 -12.88 -15.94
N HIS A 196 -10.27 -11.94 -15.47
CA HIS A 196 -10.71 -10.56 -15.31
C HIS A 196 -10.84 -9.83 -16.65
N GLN A 197 -9.95 -10.13 -17.60
CA GLN A 197 -10.01 -9.57 -18.94
C GLN A 197 -11.22 -10.11 -19.71
N ASP A 198 -11.52 -11.40 -19.60
CA ASP A 198 -12.71 -12.02 -20.19
C ASP A 198 -14.00 -11.39 -19.62
N ALA A 199 -14.05 -11.17 -18.31
CA ALA A 199 -15.17 -10.47 -17.68
C ALA A 199 -15.30 -9.02 -18.14
N LEU A 200 -14.18 -8.33 -18.38
CA LEU A 200 -14.19 -6.97 -18.94
C LEU A 200 -14.65 -6.94 -20.40
N GLU A 201 -14.31 -7.95 -21.21
CA GLU A 201 -14.81 -8.07 -22.58
C GLU A 201 -16.32 -8.38 -22.61
N LEU A 202 -16.81 -9.21 -21.69
CA LEU A 202 -18.22 -9.63 -21.66
C LEU A 202 -19.16 -8.57 -21.05
N TYR A 203 -18.74 -7.93 -19.96
CA TYR A 203 -19.61 -7.04 -19.16
C TYR A 203 -19.21 -5.57 -19.24
N GLY A 204 -18.08 -5.24 -19.86
CA GLY A 204 -17.51 -3.90 -19.86
C GLY A 204 -16.95 -3.49 -18.50
N ARG A 205 -16.37 -2.28 -18.42
CA ARG A 205 -15.87 -1.69 -17.16
C ARG A 205 -17.04 -1.25 -16.27
N SER A 206 -16.93 -1.55 -14.98
CA SER A 206 -17.82 -1.06 -13.94
C SER A 206 -17.23 0.16 -13.23
N PHE A 207 -18.01 0.78 -12.35
CA PHE A 207 -17.58 1.95 -11.56
C PHE A 207 -16.45 1.66 -10.59
N ILE A 208 -16.02 0.42 -10.41
CA ILE A 208 -14.86 0.04 -9.58
C ILE A 208 -13.54 -0.03 -10.37
N HIS A 209 -13.60 0.06 -11.69
CA HIS A 209 -12.44 -0.06 -12.58
C HIS A 209 -11.70 1.27 -12.71
N ARG A 210 -10.40 1.17 -12.95
CA ARG A 210 -9.51 2.30 -13.22
C ARG A 210 -9.50 2.55 -14.71
N HIS A 211 -10.08 3.66 -15.14
CA HIS A 211 -10.21 3.94 -16.57
C HIS A 211 -8.89 4.37 -17.21
N SER A 212 -7.97 4.93 -16.42
CA SER A 212 -6.64 5.35 -16.88
C SER A 212 -5.68 4.19 -17.15
N PHE A 213 -6.00 2.97 -16.70
CA PHE A 213 -5.15 1.81 -16.92
C PHE A 213 -5.42 1.21 -18.30
N ALA A 214 -4.36 0.98 -19.07
CA ALA A 214 -4.46 0.24 -20.32
C ALA A 214 -4.86 -1.21 -20.04
N CYS A 215 -5.93 -1.67 -20.70
CA CYS A 215 -6.34 -3.07 -20.72
C CYS A 215 -6.39 -3.52 -22.19
N LEU A 216 -6.06 -4.78 -22.49
CA LEU A 216 -6.13 -5.29 -23.87
C LEU A 216 -7.53 -5.11 -24.49
N ALA A 217 -8.58 -5.20 -23.67
CA ALA A 217 -9.96 -4.90 -24.09
C ALA A 217 -10.19 -3.43 -24.51
N SER A 218 -9.51 -2.47 -23.86
CA SER A 218 -9.69 -1.03 -24.16
C SER A 218 -9.04 -0.60 -25.48
N GLU A 219 -8.10 -1.38 -26.02
CA GLU A 219 -7.53 -1.09 -27.35
C GLU A 219 -8.55 -1.37 -28.46
N LYS A 220 -9.44 -2.36 -28.29
CA LYS A 220 -10.55 -2.61 -29.22
C LYS A 220 -11.61 -1.51 -29.16
N GLU A 221 -12.04 -1.10 -27.95
CA GLU A 221 -12.98 0.02 -27.76
C GLU A 221 -12.42 1.36 -28.29
N TYR A 222 -11.12 1.63 -28.15
CA TYR A 222 -10.50 2.86 -28.65
C TYR A 222 -10.50 2.93 -30.20
N HIS A 223 -10.48 1.77 -30.86
CA HIS A 223 -10.58 1.69 -32.32
C HIS A 223 -12.04 1.70 -32.82
N GLU A 224 -13.02 1.27 -32.02
CA GLU A 224 -14.44 1.27 -32.40
C GLU A 224 -15.18 2.57 -32.04
N ASN A 225 -14.80 3.27 -30.97
CA ASN A 225 -15.53 4.45 -30.47
C ASN A 225 -15.16 5.81 -31.11
N LYS A 226 -14.53 5.84 -32.29
CA LYS A 226 -14.39 7.08 -33.08
C LYS A 226 -15.60 7.41 -33.97
N GLN A 227 -16.71 6.68 -33.83
CA GLN A 227 -17.87 6.89 -34.68
C GLN A 227 -19.22 6.88 -33.94
N THR A 228 -19.33 7.53 -32.78
CA THR A 228 -20.65 8.05 -32.34
C THR A 228 -20.46 9.20 -31.36
N SER A 229 -20.73 10.41 -31.85
CA SER A 229 -20.79 11.64 -31.10
C SER A 229 -22.09 11.76 -30.28
N LEU A 230 -21.95 12.26 -29.06
CA LEU A 230 -22.80 13.28 -28.40
C LEU A 230 -24.31 13.00 -28.16
N PHE A 231 -24.68 13.13 -26.87
CA PHE A 231 -26.01 13.36 -26.25
C PHE A 231 -26.96 12.16 -25.99
N CYS A 232 -27.14 11.84 -24.70
CA CYS A 232 -28.28 12.27 -23.88
C CYS A 232 -27.85 12.40 -22.41
#